data_AF-A0A257PHC4-F1
#
_entry.id   AF-A0A257PHC4-F1
#
_cell.length_a   1.000
_cell.length_b   1.000
_cell.length_c   1.000
_cell.angle_alpha   90.00
_cell.angle_beta   90.00
_cell.angle_gamma   90.00
#
_symmetry.space_group_name_H-M   'P 1'
#
loop_
_entity.id
_entity.type
_entity.pdbx_description
1 polymer ?
#
loop_
_entity_poly.entity_id
_entity_poly.type
_entity_poly.pdbx_seq_one_letter_code
_entity_poly.pdbx_strand_id
1 'polypeptide(L)' 'MLEQSGPSHAPHFVIQVSVGEARASGQAGSKRAAEQEAAQALLGILPP' A
#
# COMPACT_ATOMS: atom_id res chain seq x y z
N MET A 1 -4.63 1.81 -5.99
CA MET A 1 -4.89 2.76 -4.88
C MET A 1 -6.34 2.56 -4.43
N LEU A 2 -6.56 2.33 -3.14
CA LEU A 2 -7.86 2.00 -2.56
C LEU A 2 -8.56 3.21 -1.94
N GLU A 3 -7.81 4.09 -1.27
CA GLU A 3 -8.37 5.26 -0.60
C GLU A 3 -7.39 6.44 -0.63
N GLN A 4 -7.95 7.65 -0.74
CA GLN A 4 -7.28 8.91 -0.38
C GLN A 4 -8.14 9.65 0.63
N SER A 5 -7.58 10.00 1.77
CA SER A 5 -8.26 10.76 2.81
C SER A 5 -7.31 11.76 3.46
N GLY A 6 -7.80 12.52 4.44
CA GLY A 6 -7.00 13.50 5.17
C GLY A 6 -6.89 14.88 4.51
N PRO A 7 -6.44 15.90 5.26
CA PRO A 7 -6.30 17.26 4.77
C PRO A 7 -5.14 17.39 3.78
N SER A 8 -5.12 18.46 3.00
CA SER A 8 -4.10 18.71 1.96
C SER A 8 -2.65 18.71 2.47
N HIS A 9 -2.43 19.03 3.75
CA HIS A 9 -1.12 19.06 4.40
C HIS A 9 -0.75 17.76 5.14
N ALA A 10 -1.70 16.84 5.32
CA ALA A 10 -1.47 15.54 5.94
C ALA A 10 -2.36 14.49 5.25
N PRO A 11 -2.14 14.25 3.95
CA PRO A 11 -2.93 13.26 3.22
C PRO A 11 -2.64 11.87 3.76
N HIS A 12 -3.61 10.98 3.62
CA HIS A 12 -3.52 9.57 3.95
C HIS A 12 -3.89 8.76 2.70
N PHE A 13 -3.05 7.79 2.36
CA PHE A 13 -3.22 6.96 1.18
C PHE A 13 -3.27 5.50 1.60
N VAL A 14 -4.29 4.77 1.13
CA VAL A 14 -4.34 3.31 1.20
C VAL A 14 -4.09 2.77 -0.20
N ILE A 15 -3.08 1.92 -0.36
CA ILE A 15 -2.71 1.31 -1.64
C ILE A 15 -2.69 -0.20 -1.51
N GLN A 16 -3.24 -0.89 -2.51
CA GLN A 16 -3.13 -2.34 -2.66
C GLN A 16 -2.23 -2.65 -3.84
N VAL A 17 -1.33 -3.62 -3.65
CA VAL A 17 -0.49 -4.22 -4.68
C VAL A 17 -0.82 -5.71 -4.81
N SER A 18 -0.49 -6.28 -5.96
CA SER A 18 -0.78 -7.68 -6.25
C SER A 18 0.30 -8.32 -7.13
N VAL A 19 0.62 -9.58 -6.86
CA VAL A 19 1.48 -10.44 -7.70
C VAL A 19 0.76 -11.78 -7.86
N GLY A 20 0.29 -12.08 -9.07
CA GLY A 20 -0.61 -13.20 -9.32
C GLY A 20 -1.91 -13.07 -8.50
N GLU A 21 -2.23 -14.12 -7.74
CA GLU A 21 -3.39 -14.14 -6.83
C GLU A 21 -3.10 -13.49 -5.46
N ALA A 22 -1.83 -13.27 -5.11
CA ALA A 22 -1.46 -12.67 -3.84
C ALA A 22 -1.68 -11.15 -3.88
N ARG A 23 -2.28 -10.60 -2.83
CA ARG A 23 -2.58 -9.17 -2.70
C ARG A 23 -2.30 -8.71 -1.28
N ALA A 24 -1.76 -7.51 -1.13
CA ALA A 24 -1.56 -6.87 0.17
C ALA A 24 -1.77 -5.36 0.03
N SER A 25 -2.06 -4.70 1.16
CA SER A 25 -2.28 -3.26 1.23
C SER A 25 -1.34 -2.59 2.22
N GLY A 26 -1.01 -1.33 1.95
CA GLY A 26 -0.20 -0.46 2.80
C GLY A 26 -0.79 0.94 2.87
N GLN A 27 -0.45 1.69 3.91
CA GLN A 27 -1.08 2.94 4.30
C GLN A 27 -0.06 3.99 4.73
N ALA A 28 0.01 5.11 4.03
CA ALA A 28 1.00 6.13 4.37
C ALA A 28 0.60 7.55 3.95
N GLY A 29 1.40 8.52 4.40
CA GLY A 29 1.26 9.93 4.04
C GLY A 29 1.61 10.28 2.58
N SER A 30 2.08 9.30 1.80
CA SER A 30 2.31 9.47 0.37
C SER A 30 2.00 8.19 -0.38
N LYS A 31 1.62 8.30 -1.66
CA LYS A 31 1.38 7.13 -2.52
C LYS A 31 2.58 6.19 -2.56
N ARG A 32 3.79 6.73 -2.76
CA ARG A 32 5.02 5.93 -2.83
C ARG A 32 5.28 5.15 -1.54
N ALA A 33 5.09 5.78 -0.38
CA ALA A 33 5.29 5.10 0.90
C ALA A 33 4.22 4.02 1.14
N ALA A 34 2.96 4.30 0.81
CA ALA A 34 1.86 3.33 0.95
C ALA A 34 2.07 2.12 0.03
N GLU A 35 2.57 2.34 -1.19
CA GLU A 35 2.95 1.29 -2.12
C GLU A 35 4.13 0.46 -1.61
N GLN A 36 5.15 1.10 -1.05
CA GLN A 36 6.30 0.42 -0.47
C GLN A 36 5.90 -0.48 0.71
N GLU A 37 5.06 0.01 1.61
CA GLU A 37 4.51 -0.79 2.72
C GLU A 37 3.66 -1.96 2.19
N ALA A 38 2.80 -1.71 1.19
CA ALA A 38 1.99 -2.76 0.58
C ALA A 38 2.87 -3.84 -0.08
N ALA A 39 3.95 -3.44 -0.75
CA ALA A 39 4.91 -4.35 -1.37
C ALA A 39 5.71 -5.16 -0.33
N GLN A 40 6.13 -4.54 0.77
CA GLN A 40 6.77 -5.25 1.87
C GLN A 40 5.84 -6.28 2.52
N ALA A 41 4.59 -5.90 2.76
CA ALA A 41 3.56 -6.82 3.25
C ALA A 41 3.32 -7.98 2.28
N LEU A 42 3.30 -7.70 0.97
CA LEU A 42 3.12 -8.72 -0.06
C LEU A 42 4.29 -9.70 -0.10
N LEU A 43 5.54 -9.21 -0.03
CA LEU A 43 6.73 -10.07 -0.01
C LEU A 43 6.74 -11.03 1.17
N GLY A 44 6.16 -10.64 2.32
CA GLY A 44 6.04 -11.51 3.49
C GLY A 44 5.07 -12.68 3.32
N ILE A 45 4.15 -12.62 2.35
CA ILE A 45 3.16 -13.68 2.09
C ILE A 45 3.45 -14.47 0.81
N LEU A 46 4.43 -14.04 0.01
CA LEU A 46 4.82 -14.74 -1.20
C LEU A 46 5.64 -16.00 -0.86
N PRO A 47 5.45 -17.09 -1.62
CA PRO A 47 6.31 -18.27 -1.49
C PRO A 47 7.76 -17.91 -1.87
N PRO A 48 8.74 -18.64 -1.29
CA PRO A 48 10.16 -18.43 -1.59
C PRO A 48 10.53 -18.70 -3.05
#